data_AF-A0AAV3XMT0-F1
#
_entry.id   AF-A0AAV3XMT0-F1
#
_cell.length_a   1.000
_cell.length_b   1.000
_cell.length_c   1.000
_cell.angle_alpha   90.00
_cell.angle_beta   90.00
_cell.angle_gamma   90.00
#
_symmetry.space_group_name_H-M   'P 1'
#
loop_
_entity.id
_entity.type
_entity.pdbx_description
1 polymer ?
#
loop_
_entity_poly.entity_id
_entity_poly.type
_entity_poly.pdbx_seq_one_letter_code
_entity_poly.pdbx_strand_id
1 'polypeptide(L)'
;MNVTATATLVCAAHSERTVLYVINMGNEWVTVDHRNDPVYGQGIMLSPNGGTYLIESGNLDKRLLHAICAAGRTTTLAVYEGTGEAVAQT
;
A
#
# COMPACT_ATOMS: atom_id res chain seq x y z
N MET A 1 25.33 -5.19 -9.27
CA MET A 1 24.85 -5.76 -7.99
C MET A 1 23.38 -5.41 -7.90
N ASN A 2 22.48 -6.37 -8.19
CA ASN A 2 21.04 -6.14 -8.07
C ASN A 2 20.70 -6.26 -6.59
N VAL A 3 20.56 -5.13 -5.91
CA VAL A 3 20.08 -5.11 -4.54
C VAL A 3 18.56 -5.18 -4.62
N THR A 4 18.01 -6.35 -4.31
CA THR A 4 16.57 -6.59 -4.30
C THR A 4 15.95 -5.70 -3.24
N ALA A 5 15.11 -4.78 -3.69
CA ALA A 5 14.23 -4.03 -2.83
C ALA A 5 13.30 -5.03 -2.11
N THR A 6 13.40 -5.16 -0.78
CA THR A 6 12.64 -6.16 -0.03
C THR A 6 11.18 -5.75 0.04
N ALA A 7 10.31 -6.52 -0.61
CA ALA A 7 8.87 -6.35 -0.50
C ALA A 7 8.39 -6.77 0.90
N THR A 8 7.72 -5.87 1.60
CA THR A 8 7.08 -6.15 2.89
C THR A 8 5.58 -6.28 2.68
N LEU A 9 4.95 -7.32 3.22
CA LEU A 9 3.49 -7.43 3.23
C LEU A 9 2.93 -6.33 4.15
N VAL A 10 2.13 -5.44 3.58
CA VAL A 10 1.52 -4.29 4.28
C VAL A 10 0.10 -4.62 4.72
N CYS A 11 -0.60 -5.43 3.93
CA CYS A 11 -1.98 -5.80 4.20
C CYS A 11 -2.26 -7.18 3.61
N ALA A 12 -2.85 -8.08 4.41
CA ALA A 12 -3.26 -9.40 3.94
C ALA A 12 -4.49 -9.30 3.02
N ALA A 13 -4.82 -10.38 2.31
CA ALA A 13 -6.07 -10.44 1.54
C ALA A 13 -7.28 -10.43 2.50
N HIS A 14 -8.30 -9.62 2.20
CA HIS A 14 -9.49 -9.48 3.04
C HIS A 14 -10.76 -9.35 2.18
N SER A 15 -11.66 -10.32 2.27
CA SER A 15 -12.83 -10.44 1.38
C SER A 15 -13.92 -9.40 1.62
N GLU A 16 -14.00 -8.85 2.83
CA GLU A 16 -15.03 -7.87 3.23
C GLU A 16 -14.52 -6.42 3.23
N ARG A 17 -13.29 -6.20 2.77
CA ARG A 17 -12.74 -4.85 2.68
C ARG A 17 -13.57 -4.02 1.71
N THR A 18 -13.87 -2.78 2.12
CA THR A 18 -14.58 -1.78 1.31
C THR A 18 -13.72 -0.57 1.00
N VAL A 19 -12.67 -0.33 1.78
CA VAL A 19 -11.70 0.75 1.53
C VAL A 19 -10.32 0.40 2.09
N LEU A 20 -9.27 0.83 1.38
CA LEU A 20 -7.88 0.79 1.85
C LEU A 20 -7.23 2.15 1.64
N TYR A 21 -6.61 2.68 2.69
CA TYR A 21 -5.75 3.85 2.62
C TYR A 21 -4.34 3.45 3.02
N VAL A 22 -3.37 3.82 2.18
CA VAL A 22 -1.95 3.68 2.48
C VAL A 22 -1.29 5.04 2.39
N ILE A 23 -0.67 5.47 3.47
CA ILE A 23 -0.03 6.77 3.58
C ILE A 23 1.46 6.56 3.88
N ASN A 24 2.32 7.13 3.06
CA ASN A 24 3.76 7.14 3.29
C ASN A 24 4.12 8.22 4.32
N MET A 25 4.31 7.82 5.56
CA MET A 25 4.68 8.72 6.67
C MET A 25 6.19 8.90 6.79
N GLY A 26 6.98 8.15 6.01
CA GLY A 26 8.44 8.25 6.03
C GLY A 26 9.00 9.21 4.98
N ASN A 27 10.33 9.30 4.98
CA ASN A 27 11.12 10.21 4.16
C ASN A 27 11.64 9.59 2.86
N GLU A 28 11.34 8.31 2.60
CA GLU A 28 11.76 7.58 1.41
C GLU A 28 10.59 7.36 0.45
N TRP A 29 10.88 7.30 -0.85
CA TRP A 29 9.88 6.88 -1.84
C TRP A 29 9.53 5.40 -1.64
N VAL A 30 8.28 5.08 -1.89
CA VAL A 30 7.76 3.72 -1.72
C VAL A 30 6.86 3.34 -2.87
N THR A 31 7.01 2.13 -3.37
CA THR A 31 6.12 1.52 -4.34
C THR A 31 5.15 0.61 -3.59
N VAL A 32 3.85 0.75 -3.85
CA VAL A 32 2.81 -0.17 -3.38
C VAL A 32 2.27 -0.97 -4.56
N ASP A 33 2.11 -2.28 -4.35
CA ASP A 33 1.80 -3.23 -5.43
C ASP A 33 1.08 -4.47 -4.89
N HIS A 34 0.18 -5.02 -5.69
CA HIS A 34 -0.69 -6.16 -5.38
C HIS A 34 -0.16 -7.47 -5.99
N ARG A 35 0.88 -7.41 -6.84
CA ARG A 35 1.50 -8.59 -7.45
C ARG A 35 2.24 -9.42 -6.40
N ASN A 36 2.32 -10.74 -6.65
CA ASN A 36 3.05 -11.69 -5.80
C ASN A 36 4.58 -11.50 -5.89
N ASP A 37 5.06 -10.90 -6.97
CA ASP A 37 6.46 -10.58 -7.28
C ASP A 37 6.65 -9.07 -7.50
N PRO A 38 6.36 -8.23 -6.50
CA PRO A 38 6.28 -6.81 -6.71
C PRO A 38 7.69 -6.21 -6.90
N VAL A 39 7.82 -5.24 -7.81
CA VAL A 39 9.11 -4.61 -8.19
C VAL A 39 9.06 -3.11 -7.91
N TYR A 40 10.11 -2.60 -7.26
CA TYR A 40 10.25 -1.16 -7.00
C TYR A 40 10.12 -0.35 -8.30
N GLY A 41 9.24 0.65 -8.30
CA GLY A 41 8.97 1.54 -9.41
C GLY A 41 7.96 1.04 -10.45
N GLN A 42 7.42 -0.18 -10.31
CA GLN A 42 6.43 -0.73 -11.25
C GLN A 42 4.97 -0.70 -10.75
N GLY A 43 4.75 -0.31 -9.49
CA GLY A 43 3.42 -0.15 -8.91
C GLY A 43 3.05 1.33 -8.75
N ILE A 44 2.16 1.63 -7.80
CA ILE A 44 1.85 3.01 -7.44
C ILE A 44 2.98 3.55 -6.56
N MET A 45 3.54 4.70 -6.94
CA MET A 45 4.65 5.32 -6.23
C MET A 45 4.13 6.42 -5.30
N LEU A 46 4.36 6.28 -4.00
CA LEU A 46 3.97 7.27 -2.99
C LEU A 46 5.15 8.18 -2.67
N SER A 47 4.91 9.48 -2.75
CA SER A 47 5.88 10.48 -2.32
C SER A 47 6.16 10.38 -0.82
N PRO A 48 7.37 10.75 -0.38
CA PRO A 48 7.68 10.95 1.03
C PRO A 48 6.72 11.93 1.70
N ASN A 49 6.58 11.82 3.03
CA ASN A 49 5.91 12.79 3.89
C ASN A 49 4.43 13.06 3.55
N GLY A 50 3.65 12.01 3.28
CA GLY A 50 2.19 12.08 3.13
C GLY A 50 1.67 11.61 1.77
N GLY A 51 2.52 11.06 0.90
CA GLY A 51 2.05 10.42 -0.34
C GLY A 51 1.03 9.34 -0.02
N THR A 52 -0.14 9.41 -0.65
CA THR A 52 -1.30 8.59 -0.27
C THR A 52 -1.84 7.83 -1.47
N TYR A 53 -2.21 6.57 -1.24
CA TYR A 53 -2.97 5.77 -2.18
C TYR A 53 -4.26 5.29 -1.52
N LEU A 54 -5.38 5.63 -2.16
CA LEU A 54 -6.72 5.25 -1.78
C LEU A 54 -7.25 4.23 -2.78
N ILE A 55 -7.75 3.12 -2.26
CA ILE A 55 -8.46 2.11 -3.04
C ILE A 55 -9.86 1.96 -2.46
N GLU A 56 -10.87 2.33 -3.23
CA GLU A 56 -12.29 2.20 -2.87
C GLU A 56 -12.91 0.92 -3.44
N SER A 57 -14.07 0.53 -2.93
CA SER A 57 -14.75 -0.75 -3.23
C SER A 57 -14.85 -1.12 -4.71
N GLY A 58 -15.01 -0.14 -5.61
CA GLY A 58 -15.07 -0.38 -7.05
C GLY A 58 -13.76 -0.82 -7.70
N ASN A 59 -12.63 -0.47 -7.09
CA ASN A 59 -11.27 -0.78 -7.58
C ASN A 59 -10.47 -1.60 -6.58
N LEU A 60 -11.13 -2.08 -5.52
CA LEU A 60 -10.49 -2.74 -4.42
C LEU A 60 -10.04 -4.15 -4.83
N ASP A 61 -8.76 -4.28 -5.15
CA ASP A 61 -8.14 -5.59 -5.20
C ASP A 61 -8.09 -6.14 -3.76
N LYS A 62 -8.91 -7.16 -3.51
CA LYS A 62 -9.04 -7.83 -2.20
C LYS A 62 -7.86 -8.76 -1.89
N ARG A 63 -6.85 -8.77 -2.76
CA ARG A 63 -5.58 -9.50 -2.61
C ARG A 63 -4.64 -8.81 -1.61
N LEU A 64 -3.47 -9.42 -1.48
CA LEU A 64 -2.34 -8.95 -0.70
C LEU A 64 -1.89 -7.57 -1.21
N LEU A 65 -1.39 -6.70 -0.34
CA LEU A 65 -0.68 -5.49 -0.73
C LEU A 65 0.72 -5.51 -0.15
N HIS A 66 1.70 -5.30 -1.02
CA HIS A 66 3.10 -5.17 -0.68
C HIS A 66 3.56 -3.72 -0.79
N ALA A 67 4.54 -3.36 0.03
CA ALA A 67 5.30 -2.13 -0.12
C ALA A 67 6.78 -2.41 -0.26
N ILE A 68 7.42 -1.58 -1.09
CA ILE A 68 8.80 -1.76 -1.50
C ILE A 68 9.48 -0.39 -1.49
N CYS A 69 10.59 -0.29 -0.76
CA CYS A 69 11.50 0.85 -0.85
C CYS A 69 12.72 0.50 -1.68
N ALA A 70 13.47 1.49 -2.15
CA ALA A 70 14.75 1.24 -2.80
C ALA A 70 15.67 0.35 -1.93
N ALA A 71 16.52 -0.41 -2.58
CA ALA A 71 17.60 -1.19 -2.00
C ALA A 71 18.25 -0.56 -0.74
N GLY A 72 18.18 -1.27 0.40
CA GLY A 72 18.79 -0.82 1.67
C GLY A 72 18.07 0.36 2.34
N ARG A 73 16.89 0.75 1.85
CA ARG A 73 16.04 1.79 2.45
C ARG A 73 14.82 1.17 3.12
N THR A 74 14.30 1.88 4.09
CA THR A 74 13.07 1.54 4.82
C THR A 74 12.21 2.79 4.95
N THR A 75 10.90 2.61 5.02
CA THR A 75 9.96 3.70 5.29
C THR A 75 8.94 3.28 6.33
N THR A 76 8.16 4.24 6.82
CA THR A 76 7.01 4.01 7.68
C THR A 76 5.73 4.24 6.87
N LEU A 77 4.83 3.26 6.87
CA LEU A 77 3.50 3.39 6.29
C LEU A 77 2.43 3.40 7.38
N ALA A 78 1.45 4.29 7.24
CA ALA A 78 0.18 4.17 7.93
C ALA A 78 -0.82 3.49 6.98
N VAL A 79 -1.51 2.47 7.48
CA VAL A 79 -2.48 1.68 6.72
C VAL A 79 -3.80 1.72 7.46
N TYR A 80 -4.86 2.10 6.77
CA TYR A 80 -6.22 2.06 7.29
C TYR A 80 -7.09 1.22 6.37
N GLU A 81 -7.79 0.26 6.96
CA GLU A 81 -8.70 -0.66 6.29
C GLU A 81 -10.11 -0.49 6.87
N GLY A 82 -11.10 -0.33 5.99
CA GLY A 82 -12.51 -0.32 6.40
C GLY A 82 -13.26 -1.52 5.82
N THR A 83 -14.23 -2.03 6.58
CA THR A 83 -15.02 -3.24 6.25
C THR A 83 -16.53 -2.95 6.40
N GLY A 84 -17.14 -2.22 5.46
CA GLY A 84 -18.60 -1.96 5.37
C GLY A 84 -19.28 -1.28 6.59
N GLU A 85 -20.52 -0.80 6.53
CA GLU A 85 -21.05 0.20 5.59
C GLU A 85 -20.57 1.60 6.02
N ALA A 86 -20.48 2.55 5.09
CA ALA A 86 -20.44 3.96 5.46
C ALA A 86 -21.76 4.28 6.17
N VAL A 87 -21.76 4.31 7.50
CA VAL A 87 -22.89 4.84 8.28
C VAL A 87 -22.94 6.33 7.96
N ALA A 88 -23.80 6.71 7.02
CA ALA A 88 -24.18 8.10 6.82
C ALA A 88 -24.78 8.58 8.15
N GLN A 89 -24.04 9.39 8.89
CA GLN A 89 -24.62 10.13 10.01
C GLN A 89 -25.61 11.14 9.42
N THR A 90 -26.91 10.90 9.63
CA THR A 90 -27.99 11.87 9.44
C THR A 90 -27.94 12.99 10.48
#